data_AF-A0A8T5FM06-F1
#
_entry.id   AF-A0A8T5FM06-F1
#
_cell.length_a   1.000
_cell.length_b   1.000
_cell.length_c   1.000
_cell.angle_alpha   90.00
_cell.angle_beta   90.00
_cell.angle_gamma   90.00
#
_symmetry.space_group_name_H-M   'P 1'
#
loop_
_entity.id
_entity.type
_entity.pdbx_description
1 polymer ?
#
loop_
_entity_poly.entity_id
_entity_poly.type
_entity_poly.pdbx_seq_one_letter_code
_entity_poly.pdbx_strand_id
1 'polypeptide(L)'
;MRIYRTIARYLSAIHASLFFVFALISGSEQLGGGIGGIILNSPNTIPWLFLGMFVYLAWKKEFIGGLFITIFGLITIIFFKTYQDLIVFLIVSFPPLIAGVLFILSYFSKKNI
;
A
#
# COMPACT_ATOMS: atom_id res chain seq x y z
N MET A 1 5.40 -21.25 -0.96
CA MET A 1 4.22 -21.76 -1.70
C MET A 1 3.77 -20.71 -2.71
N ARG A 2 3.38 -21.11 -3.93
CA ARG A 2 3.00 -20.16 -5.01
C ARG A 2 1.78 -19.29 -4.64
N ILE A 3 0.87 -19.78 -3.79
CA ILE A 3 -0.37 -19.10 -3.43
C ILE A 3 -0.17 -17.80 -2.64
N TYR A 4 0.67 -17.80 -1.58
CA TYR A 4 0.93 -16.61 -0.76
C TYR A 4 1.47 -15.45 -1.59
N ARG A 5 2.40 -15.77 -2.48
CA ARG A 5 2.97 -14.81 -3.40
C ARG A 5 1.93 -14.20 -4.33
N THR A 6 1.07 -15.02 -4.92
CA THR A 6 0.04 -14.54 -5.86
C THR A 6 -0.94 -13.62 -5.16
N ILE A 7 -1.44 -14.02 -3.98
CA ILE A 7 -2.36 -13.19 -3.17
C ILE A 7 -1.69 -11.87 -2.80
N ALA A 8 -0.47 -11.91 -2.26
CA ALA A 8 0.25 -10.71 -1.83
C ALA A 8 0.47 -9.72 -2.98
N ARG A 9 0.81 -10.20 -4.18
CA ARG A 9 1.05 -9.37 -5.37
C ARG A 9 -0.19 -8.63 -5.83
N TYR A 10 -1.31 -9.34 -5.98
CA TYR A 10 -2.54 -8.72 -6.47
C TYR A 10 -3.17 -7.83 -5.40
N LEU A 11 -3.21 -8.28 -4.14
CA LEU A 11 -3.72 -7.48 -3.03
C LEU A 11 -2.98 -6.14 -2.93
N SER A 12 -1.64 -6.17 -2.87
CA SER A 12 -0.86 -4.94 -2.68
C SER A 12 -0.86 -4.03 -3.92
N ALA A 13 -0.88 -4.59 -5.13
CA ALA A 13 -0.96 -3.80 -6.36
C ALA A 13 -2.30 -3.10 -6.50
N ILE A 14 -3.41 -3.83 -6.30
CA ILE A 14 -4.76 -3.24 -6.33
C ILE A 14 -4.88 -2.17 -5.27
N HIS A 15 -4.42 -2.45 -4.05
CA HIS A 15 -4.44 -1.50 -2.94
C HIS A 15 -3.67 -0.21 -3.26
N ALA A 16 -2.43 -0.34 -3.73
CA ALA A 16 -1.60 0.80 -4.11
C ALA A 16 -2.24 1.64 -5.23
N SER A 17 -2.78 0.99 -6.27
CA SER A 17 -3.43 1.68 -7.38
C SER A 17 -4.71 2.41 -6.96
N LEU A 18 -5.59 1.75 -6.18
CA LEU A 18 -6.82 2.36 -5.71
C LEU A 18 -6.54 3.58 -4.84
N PHE A 19 -5.62 3.47 -3.89
CA PHE A 19 -5.30 4.58 -3.00
C PHE A 19 -4.52 5.70 -3.68
N PHE A 20 -3.68 5.39 -4.67
CA PHE A 20 -3.04 6.40 -5.50
C PHE A 20 -4.08 7.26 -6.23
N VAL A 21 -5.05 6.61 -6.91
CA VAL A 21 -6.12 7.31 -7.63
C VAL A 21 -7.04 8.07 -6.66
N PHE A 22 -7.42 7.44 -5.56
CA PHE A 22 -8.22 8.07 -4.51
C PHE A 22 -7.55 9.33 -4.00
N ALA A 23 -6.28 9.25 -3.58
CA ALA A 23 -5.55 10.39 -3.04
C ALA A 23 -5.28 11.48 -4.07
N LEU A 24 -5.24 11.15 -5.37
CA LEU A 24 -5.08 12.11 -6.45
C LEU A 24 -6.34 12.97 -6.61
N ILE A 25 -7.52 12.38 -6.42
CA ILE A 25 -8.81 13.03 -6.68
C ILE A 25 -9.38 13.64 -5.40
N SER A 26 -9.26 12.96 -4.26
CA SER A 26 -9.86 13.36 -3.00
C SER A 26 -9.28 14.70 -2.52
N GLY A 27 -10.13 15.72 -2.36
CA GLY A 27 -9.73 17.07 -1.94
C GLY A 27 -9.40 18.03 -3.09
N SER A 28 -9.31 17.57 -4.34
CA SER A 28 -9.02 18.42 -5.50
C SER A 28 -10.06 19.54 -5.74
N GLU A 29 -11.33 19.31 -5.37
CA GLU A 29 -12.41 20.31 -5.48
C GLU A 29 -12.15 21.55 -4.62
N GLN A 30 -11.52 21.37 -3.45
CA GLN A 30 -11.19 22.46 -2.53
C GLN A 30 -10.01 23.31 -3.04
N LEU A 31 -9.28 22.80 -4.04
CA LEU A 31 -8.12 23.43 -4.66
C LEU A 31 -8.44 24.05 -6.04
N GLY A 32 -9.72 24.37 -6.27
CA GLY A 32 -10.19 25.02 -7.51
C GLY A 32 -10.79 24.06 -8.55
N GLY A 33 -10.80 22.76 -8.28
CA GLY A 33 -11.46 21.74 -9.10
C GLY A 33 -10.81 21.52 -10.48
N GLY A 34 -11.41 20.62 -11.26
CA GLY A 34 -10.92 20.24 -12.58
C GLY A 34 -9.47 19.70 -12.57
N ILE A 35 -8.79 19.83 -13.71
CA ILE A 35 -7.40 19.36 -13.86
C ILE A 35 -6.44 20.16 -12.96
N GLY A 36 -6.68 21.47 -12.78
CA GLY A 36 -5.85 22.33 -11.93
C GLY A 36 -5.85 21.86 -10.47
N GLY A 37 -7.04 21.59 -9.91
CA GLY A 37 -7.18 21.04 -8.56
C GLY A 37 -6.50 19.68 -8.39
N ILE A 38 -6.55 18.80 -9.40
CA ILE A 38 -5.86 17.50 -9.38
C ILE A 38 -4.33 17.69 -9.31
N ILE A 39 -3.76 18.59 -10.11
CA ILE A 39 -2.32 18.85 -10.10
C ILE A 39 -1.89 19.38 -8.73
N LEU A 40 -2.64 20.33 -8.16
CA LEU A 40 -2.36 20.89 -6.85
C LEU A 40 -2.53 19.86 -5.72
N ASN A 41 -3.42 18.89 -5.89
CA ASN A 41 -3.64 17.80 -4.92
C ASN A 41 -2.63 16.64 -5.04
N SER A 42 -1.85 16.59 -6.14
CA SER A 42 -0.91 15.48 -6.40
C SER A 42 0.07 15.14 -5.27
N PRO A 43 0.54 16.05 -4.40
CA PRO A 43 1.36 15.68 -3.24
C PRO A 43 0.69 14.68 -2.29
N ASN A 44 -0.65 14.62 -2.23
CA ASN A 44 -1.37 13.64 -1.41
C ASN A 44 -1.18 12.19 -1.89
N THR A 45 -0.71 12.00 -3.13
CA THR A 45 -0.40 10.67 -3.69
C THR A 45 0.93 10.10 -3.22
N ILE A 46 1.81 10.91 -2.63
CA ILE A 46 3.20 10.53 -2.30
C ILE A 46 3.27 9.26 -1.44
N PRO A 47 2.49 9.09 -0.34
CA PRO A 47 2.52 7.84 0.43
C PRO A 47 2.19 6.61 -0.43
N TRP A 48 1.24 6.73 -1.34
CA TRP A 48 0.78 5.63 -2.18
C TRP A 48 1.75 5.33 -3.32
N LEU A 49 2.48 6.34 -3.81
CA LEU A 49 3.60 6.15 -4.72
C LEU A 49 4.72 5.32 -4.05
N PHE A 50 5.05 5.62 -2.79
CA PHE A 50 6.00 4.80 -2.01
C PHE A 50 5.52 3.36 -1.86
N LEU A 51 4.23 3.16 -1.52
CA LEU A 51 3.67 1.81 -1.47
C LEU A 51 3.83 1.10 -2.83
N GLY A 52 3.51 1.75 -3.94
CA GLY A 52 3.72 1.21 -5.30
C GLY A 52 5.17 0.81 -5.58
N MET A 53 6.14 1.65 -5.17
CA MET A 53 7.57 1.32 -5.27
C MET A 53 7.94 0.09 -4.44
N PHE A 54 7.41 -0.03 -3.22
CA PHE A 54 7.65 -1.21 -2.38
C PHE A 54 7.00 -2.48 -2.93
N VAL A 55 5.83 -2.37 -3.55
CA VAL A 55 5.18 -3.48 -4.28
C VAL A 55 6.05 -3.94 -5.44
N TYR A 56 6.52 -3.02 -6.27
CA TYR A 56 7.44 -3.34 -7.36
C TYR A 56 8.71 -4.04 -6.84
N LEU A 57 9.29 -3.55 -5.75
CA LEU A 57 10.44 -4.17 -5.10
C LEU A 57 10.11 -5.58 -4.58
N ALA A 58 8.95 -5.77 -3.92
CA ALA A 58 8.52 -7.07 -3.39
C ALA A 58 8.33 -8.12 -4.47
N TRP A 59 8.01 -7.72 -5.70
CA TRP A 59 7.90 -8.65 -6.82
C TRP A 59 9.25 -9.23 -7.25
N LYS A 60 10.34 -8.50 -7.03
CA LYS A 60 11.72 -8.91 -7.33
C LYS A 60 12.43 -9.52 -6.11
N LYS A 61 12.21 -8.94 -4.92
CA LYS A 61 12.83 -9.32 -3.64
C LYS A 61 11.75 -9.42 -2.57
N GLU A 62 11.10 -10.59 -2.49
CA GLU A 62 9.93 -10.85 -1.63
C GLU A 62 10.17 -10.44 -0.17
N PHE A 63 11.30 -10.83 0.43
CA PHE A 63 11.59 -10.51 1.82
C PHE A 63 11.77 -9.00 2.07
N ILE A 64 12.65 -8.35 1.33
CA ILE A 64 12.97 -6.92 1.52
C ILE A 64 11.74 -6.06 1.21
N GLY A 65 11.05 -6.33 0.11
CA GLY A 65 9.82 -5.60 -0.22
C GLY A 65 8.70 -5.88 0.78
N GLY A 66 8.55 -7.11 1.25
CA GLY A 66 7.60 -7.48 2.30
C GLY A 66 7.84 -6.72 3.60
N LEU A 67 9.11 -6.56 4.03
CA LEU A 67 9.47 -5.74 5.19
C LEU A 67 9.06 -4.28 4.99
N PHE A 68 9.39 -3.67 3.85
CA PHE A 68 9.00 -2.29 3.57
C PHE A 68 7.48 -2.09 3.52
N ILE A 69 6.74 -3.02 2.92
CA ILE A 69 5.27 -2.96 2.89
C ILE A 69 4.68 -3.09 4.29
N THR A 70 5.21 -3.99 5.14
CA THR A 70 4.77 -4.13 6.53
C THR A 70 5.05 -2.85 7.33
N ILE A 71 6.26 -2.32 7.23
CA ILE A 71 6.64 -1.05 7.90
C ILE A 71 5.75 0.08 7.41
N PHE A 72 5.48 0.17 6.10
CA PHE A 72 4.55 1.14 5.53
C PHE A 72 3.15 0.98 6.16
N GLY A 73 2.62 -0.24 6.24
CA GLY A 73 1.35 -0.52 6.92
C GLY A 73 1.33 0.00 8.35
N LEU A 74 2.38 -0.24 9.14
CA LEU A 74 2.52 0.30 10.50
C LEU A 74 2.57 1.84 10.52
N ILE A 75 3.30 2.46 9.59
CA ILE A 75 3.37 3.92 9.46
C ILE A 75 1.98 4.50 9.18
N THR A 76 1.18 3.88 8.30
CA THR A 76 -0.17 4.38 8.00
C THR A 76 -1.07 4.43 9.23
N ILE A 77 -0.91 3.51 10.19
CA ILE A 77 -1.69 3.51 11.44
C ILE A 77 -1.48 4.81 12.20
N ILE A 78 -0.23 5.23 12.35
CA ILE A 78 0.12 6.43 13.13
C ILE A 78 -0.14 7.69 12.30
N PHE A 79 0.32 7.72 11.05
CA PHE A 79 0.26 8.90 10.18
C PHE A 79 -1.17 9.30 9.85
N PHE A 80 -2.02 8.34 9.47
CA PHE A 80 -3.43 8.59 9.16
C PHE A 80 -4.37 8.35 10.36
N LYS A 81 -3.81 8.05 11.54
CA LYS A 81 -4.56 7.76 12.78
C LYS A 81 -5.65 6.70 12.60
N THR A 82 -5.39 5.68 11.79
CA THR A 82 -6.41 4.68 11.44
C THR A 82 -6.85 3.84 12.64
N TYR A 83 -6.06 3.79 13.71
CA TYR A 83 -6.42 3.15 14.98
C TYR A 83 -7.69 3.74 15.65
N GLN A 84 -8.12 4.93 15.25
CA GLN A 84 -9.31 5.59 15.78
C GLN A 84 -10.61 5.03 15.20
N ASP A 85 -10.56 4.38 14.03
CA ASP A 85 -11.73 3.86 13.33
C ASP A 85 -11.41 2.49 12.71
N LEU A 86 -12.15 1.46 13.13
CA LEU A 86 -11.91 0.09 12.68
C LEU A 86 -12.03 -0.07 11.17
N ILE A 87 -12.99 0.61 10.54
CA ILE A 87 -13.23 0.51 9.09
C ILE A 87 -12.08 1.16 8.35
N VAL A 88 -11.63 2.35 8.78
CA VAL A 88 -10.47 3.02 8.20
C VAL A 88 -9.21 2.18 8.39
N PHE A 89 -9.00 1.57 9.56
CA PHE A 89 -7.89 0.64 9.77
C PHE A 89 -7.92 -0.56 8.81
N LEU A 90 -9.08 -1.22 8.69
CA LEU A 90 -9.25 -2.41 7.84
C LEU A 90 -9.10 -2.11 6.36
N ILE A 91 -9.47 -0.89 5.93
CA ILE A 91 -9.36 -0.50 4.53
C ILE A 91 -7.97 0.05 4.22
N VAL A 92 -7.38 0.88 5.08
CA VAL A 92 -6.14 1.62 4.78
C VAL A 92 -4.88 0.84 5.19
N SER A 93 -4.83 0.39 6.45
CA SER A 93 -3.60 -0.10 7.09
C SER A 93 -3.48 -1.62 7.09
N PHE A 94 -4.59 -2.34 7.24
CA PHE A 94 -4.58 -3.80 7.29
C PHE A 94 -4.13 -4.47 5.98
N PRO A 95 -4.55 -4.02 4.77
CA PRO A 95 -4.15 -4.67 3.53
C PRO A 95 -2.62 -4.68 3.28
N PRO A 96 -1.87 -3.57 3.44
CA PRO A 96 -0.42 -3.63 3.30
C PRO A 96 0.22 -4.48 4.40
N LEU A 97 -0.28 -4.47 5.65
CA LEU A 97 0.25 -5.34 6.70
C LEU A 97 0.17 -6.83 6.33
N ILE A 98 -1.01 -7.29 5.90
CA ILE A 98 -1.20 -8.68 5.49
C ILE A 98 -0.39 -9.00 4.24
N ALA A 99 -0.38 -8.13 3.23
CA ALA A 99 0.40 -8.35 2.03
C ALA A 99 1.90 -8.46 2.33
N GLY A 100 2.44 -7.59 3.18
CA GLY A 100 3.84 -7.62 3.61
C GLY A 100 4.21 -8.91 4.32
N VAL A 101 3.37 -9.36 5.27
CA VAL A 101 3.53 -10.65 5.96
C VAL A 101 3.48 -11.82 4.97
N LEU A 102 2.55 -11.82 4.02
CA LEU A 102 2.45 -12.87 3.00
C LEU A 102 3.67 -12.94 2.07
N PHE A 103 4.26 -11.79 1.73
CA PHE A 103 5.54 -11.76 0.99
C PHE A 103 6.69 -12.38 1.79
N ILE A 104 6.79 -12.06 3.08
CA ILE A 104 7.81 -12.62 3.97
C ILE A 104 7.61 -14.14 4.13
N LEU A 105 6.38 -14.60 4.36
CA LEU A 105 6.06 -16.03 4.46
C LEU A 105 6.33 -16.77 3.15
N SER A 106 6.07 -16.15 2.00
CA SER A 106 6.40 -16.72 0.68
C SER A 106 7.90 -16.99 0.55
N TYR A 107 8.73 -16.04 0.96
CA TYR A 107 10.19 -16.17 0.92
C TYR A 107 10.69 -17.35 1.74
N PHE A 108 10.27 -17.46 3.00
CA PHE A 108 10.68 -18.57 3.87
C PHE A 108 10.14 -19.92 3.37
N SER A 109 8.90 -19.94 2.88
CA SER A 109 8.31 -21.15 2.29
C SER A 109 9.03 -21.62 1.02
N LYS A 110 9.76 -20.75 0.32
CA LYS A 110 10.59 -21.12 -0.84
C LYS A 110 11.97 -21.62 -0.42
N LYS A 111 12.50 -21.10 0.69
CA LYS A 111 13.83 -21.48 1.20
C LYS A 111 13.85 -22.86 1.88
N ASN A 112 12.73 -23.25 2.49
CA ASN A 112 12.59 -24.51 3.22
C ASN A 112 12.16 -25.71 2.33
N ILE A 113 12.09 -25.52 1.01
CA ILE A 113 11.83 -26.55 -0.01
C ILE A 113 13.07 -26.59 -0.91
#